data_AF-A0AAX4KMK0-F1
#
_entry.id   AF-A0AAX4KMK0-F1
#
_cell.length_a   1.000
_cell.length_b   1.000
_cell.length_c   1.000
_cell.angle_alpha   90.00
_cell.angle_beta   90.00
_cell.angle_gamma   90.00
#
_symmetry.space_group_name_H-M   'P 1'
#
loop_
_entity.id
_entity.type
_entity.pdbx_description
1 polymer ?
#
loop_
_entity_poly.entity_id
_entity_poly.type
_entity_poly.pdbx_seq_one_letter_code
_entity_poly.pdbx_strand_id
1 'polypeptide(L)'
;MLIHATDGFSGRLRRITRPIRVLTRRILGPSKPTTGHTELPGPSSSLTISSTIGNRSWTYHPDSFFNRITIPYGLYPFLLLWIGCFIILVRQQYYTPNTPQIISCNAAPWDDWPPDTCGINGGNCKDDLESIDNQSFRCLGGCANSKLGNPRYVGAEKVDGTTLVIGGGDDEGTYRADSWLCPSALHSSLISPTLGGCINFHSLPYPNGYSNYQSSFSNNINSTSFEPSYPGAYRIFSYGTSNGCLDLHYIVTGFNAFCLLITILLLNPPSSLLFIILLVGGYFHLVLFANPPSIPPNWETIFAGLPPILLAGYWFWKLSFKRTLAGFKDLPVELALWQGLGYWLGLESSTIFSKLPITRLGYDALDPAGVISLVCIVVVVVIVVAIQAWQMRKYGLLRYYLIRYIPLVPLLIILAFLPNYSLRLHHYLLAIIAIPVLSLPNRISLFGQAFALGLFLDGTGRWGWDGLIQLTGSLVGDANTGSFVPSFWSNLTTPTTIHFDPIESIDQIYNVTGFSVLVDDIQHSGNYSNSSIDMTSLNLTQGIDHYLRIAYIANGTSLDFTDPVVWYANSSWSELWAGVSDGIGNITTDL
;
A
#
# COMPACT_ATOMS: atom_id res chain seq x y z
N MET A 1 43.04 63.19 3.19
CA MET A 1 41.67 63.34 2.67
C MET A 1 40.87 62.11 3.13
N LEU A 2 40.27 62.19 4.32
CA LEU A 2 39.41 61.16 4.89
C LEU A 2 37.98 61.43 4.38
N ILE A 3 37.42 60.49 3.62
CA ILE A 3 36.01 60.54 3.23
C ILE A 3 35.21 59.79 4.30
N HIS A 4 34.43 60.56 5.07
CA HIS A 4 33.40 60.08 5.98
C HIS A 4 32.33 59.27 5.23
N ALA A 5 32.19 57.99 5.56
CA ALA A 5 30.97 57.24 5.25
C ALA A 5 29.89 57.59 6.28
N THR A 6 28.70 57.87 5.77
CA THR A 6 27.57 58.54 6.42
C THR A 6 26.82 57.71 7.47
N ASP A 7 26.69 58.23 8.69
CA ASP A 7 25.83 57.71 9.79
C ASP A 7 24.31 57.75 9.49
N GLY A 8 23.89 58.38 8.39
CA GLY A 8 22.47 58.56 8.04
C GLY A 8 21.74 57.29 7.57
N PHE A 9 22.45 56.33 6.97
CA PHE A 9 21.83 55.10 6.42
C PHE A 9 21.44 54.11 7.53
N SER A 10 22.19 54.10 8.63
CA SER A 10 22.00 53.28 9.83
C SER A 10 20.70 53.61 10.59
N GLY A 11 20.36 54.90 10.72
CA GLY A 11 19.16 55.35 11.44
C GLY A 11 17.84 55.01 10.73
N ARG A 12 17.83 55.10 9.39
CA ARG A 12 16.63 54.78 8.57
C ARG A 12 16.37 53.27 8.52
N LEU A 13 17.42 52.45 8.38
CA LEU A 13 17.30 50.99 8.53
C LEU A 13 16.86 50.58 9.94
N ARG A 14 17.37 51.22 11.00
CA ARG A 14 16.92 50.96 12.39
C ARG A 14 15.44 51.29 12.62
N ARG A 15 14.92 52.36 12.01
CA ARG A 15 13.49 52.74 12.11
C ARG A 15 12.56 51.74 11.43
N ILE A 16 12.98 51.14 10.31
CA ILE A 16 12.20 50.15 9.55
C ILE A 16 12.33 48.74 10.16
N THR A 17 13.50 48.38 10.65
CA THR A 17 13.76 47.03 11.21
C THR A 17 13.14 46.81 12.58
N ARG A 18 12.93 47.85 13.40
CA ARG A 18 12.30 47.73 14.72
C ARG A 18 10.84 47.23 14.67
N PRO A 19 9.92 47.83 13.90
CA PRO A 19 8.53 47.33 13.81
C PRO A 19 8.47 45.93 13.19
N ILE A 20 9.29 45.66 12.17
CA ILE A 20 9.41 44.31 11.58
C ILE A 20 9.84 43.31 12.65
N ARG A 21 10.90 43.60 13.42
CA ARG A 21 11.41 42.69 14.47
C ARG A 21 10.39 42.44 15.58
N VAL A 22 9.60 43.46 15.94
CA VAL A 22 8.50 43.33 16.91
C VAL A 22 7.39 42.45 16.35
N LEU A 23 6.97 42.68 15.09
CA LEU A 23 5.96 41.88 14.40
C LEU A 23 6.43 40.42 14.21
N THR A 24 7.66 40.20 13.78
CA THR A 24 8.26 38.87 13.65
C THR A 24 8.30 38.14 14.99
N ARG A 25 8.67 38.82 16.10
CA ARG A 25 8.62 38.23 17.44
C ARG A 25 7.17 37.94 17.87
N ARG A 26 6.22 38.76 17.43
CA ARG A 26 4.78 38.59 17.67
C ARG A 26 4.11 37.60 16.71
N ILE A 27 4.76 37.02 15.71
CA ILE A 27 4.17 35.89 14.96
C ILE A 27 4.99 34.61 15.12
N LEU A 28 6.33 34.69 15.11
CA LEU A 28 7.23 33.54 15.13
C LEU A 28 7.82 33.22 16.51
N GLY A 29 7.68 34.12 17.49
CA GLY A 29 8.23 33.95 18.83
C GLY A 29 9.70 34.36 18.95
N PRO A 30 10.40 33.90 20.01
CA PRO A 30 11.81 34.19 20.24
C PRO A 30 12.71 33.77 19.06
N SER A 31 13.82 34.49 18.86
CA SER A 31 14.76 34.20 17.76
C SER A 31 15.67 33.00 18.01
N LYS A 32 15.80 32.56 19.26
CA LYS A 32 16.57 31.39 19.67
C LYS A 32 15.66 30.46 20.47
N PRO A 33 15.77 29.14 20.29
CA PRO A 33 15.12 28.18 21.16
C PRO A 33 15.54 28.39 22.62
N THR A 34 14.63 28.18 23.57
CA THR A 34 14.99 28.04 24.98
C THR A 34 15.88 26.81 25.16
N THR A 35 17.02 26.98 25.84
CA THR A 35 18.10 25.98 25.89
C THR A 35 17.95 24.92 26.99
N GLY A 36 16.89 24.97 27.80
CA GLY A 36 16.65 24.03 28.89
C GLY A 36 15.62 22.95 28.53
N HIS A 37 16.01 21.67 28.58
CA HIS A 37 15.06 20.55 28.63
C HIS A 37 14.18 20.57 29.90
N THR A 38 14.61 21.31 30.93
CA THR A 38 14.04 21.41 32.28
C THR A 38 13.06 22.56 32.49
N GLU A 39 12.84 23.42 31.48
CA GLU A 39 12.01 24.63 31.63
C GLU A 39 10.57 24.49 31.09
N LEU A 40 10.23 23.33 30.51
CA LEU A 40 8.87 23.08 30.03
C LEU A 40 8.06 22.51 31.18
N PRO A 41 7.00 23.18 31.66
CA PRO A 41 6.10 22.54 32.59
C PRO A 41 5.57 21.27 31.93
N GLY A 42 5.75 20.15 32.61
CA GLY A 42 5.21 18.87 32.16
C GLY A 42 3.69 18.96 32.04
N PRO A 43 3.08 18.12 31.19
CA PRO A 43 1.63 18.01 31.14
C PRO A 43 1.08 17.61 32.51
N SER A 44 -0.04 18.18 32.94
CA SER A 44 -0.82 17.65 34.05
C SER A 44 -1.55 16.38 33.62
N SER A 45 -1.88 15.50 34.56
CA SER A 45 -2.77 14.35 34.28
C SER A 45 -4.10 14.85 33.71
N SER A 46 -4.58 14.25 32.62
CA SER A 46 -5.87 14.59 32.01
C SER A 46 -7.01 13.71 32.53
N LEU A 47 -6.67 12.56 33.12
CA LEU A 47 -7.62 11.65 33.72
C LEU A 47 -7.67 11.91 35.23
N THR A 48 -8.78 12.48 35.67
CA THR A 48 -9.08 12.63 37.10
C THR A 48 -10.44 12.00 37.36
N ILE A 49 -10.49 11.01 38.25
CA ILE A 49 -11.74 10.41 38.71
C ILE A 49 -12.12 11.12 39.99
N SER A 50 -13.21 11.88 39.96
CA SER A 50 -13.76 12.53 41.14
C SER A 50 -14.99 11.80 41.63
N SER A 51 -15.01 11.42 42.91
CA SER A 51 -16.19 10.89 43.58
C SER A 51 -16.60 11.81 44.73
N THR A 52 -17.89 12.11 44.83
CA THR A 52 -18.45 12.91 45.93
C THR A 52 -19.37 12.03 46.76
N ILE A 53 -19.06 11.90 48.06
CA ILE A 53 -19.89 11.15 49.01
C ILE A 53 -20.18 12.10 50.19
N GLY A 54 -21.42 12.56 50.27
CA GLY A 54 -21.84 13.61 51.22
C GLY A 54 -21.08 14.91 50.99
N ASN A 55 -20.53 15.51 52.05
CA ASN A 55 -19.74 16.76 51.98
C ASN A 55 -18.27 16.55 51.64
N ARG A 56 -17.84 15.33 51.26
CA ARG A 56 -16.44 15.04 50.93
C ARG A 56 -16.28 14.72 49.45
N SER A 57 -15.40 15.45 48.78
CA SER A 57 -14.94 15.17 47.42
C SER A 57 -13.58 14.48 47.45
N TRP A 58 -13.46 13.37 46.73
CA TRP A 58 -12.21 12.64 46.53
C TRP A 58 -11.81 12.76 45.06
N THR A 59 -10.58 13.22 44.80
CA THR A 59 -10.00 13.24 43.45
C THR A 59 -8.90 12.21 43.36
N TYR A 60 -9.04 11.27 42.43
CA TYR A 60 -8.10 10.19 42.18
C TYR A 60 -7.46 10.36 40.81
N HIS A 61 -6.14 10.22 40.76
CA HIS A 61 -5.36 10.23 39.54
C HIS A 61 -4.90 8.80 39.23
N PRO A 62 -5.38 8.16 38.15
CA PRO A 62 -4.99 6.79 37.80
C PRO A 62 -3.48 6.59 37.70
N ASP A 63 -2.75 7.59 37.18
CA ASP A 63 -1.28 7.57 37.11
C ASP A 63 -0.63 7.33 38.48
N SER A 64 -1.20 7.92 39.54
CA SER A 64 -0.67 7.77 40.91
C SER A 64 -0.77 6.35 41.45
N PHE A 65 -1.76 5.57 40.99
CA PHE A 65 -1.91 4.18 41.36
C PHE A 65 -0.92 3.30 40.63
N PHE A 66 -0.80 3.46 39.31
CA PHE A 66 0.18 2.71 38.53
C PHE A 66 1.61 2.98 39.03
N ASN A 67 1.95 4.23 39.34
CA ASN A 67 3.23 4.60 39.97
C ASN A 67 3.48 3.91 41.33
N ARG A 68 2.43 3.52 42.07
CA ARG A 68 2.56 2.79 43.35
C ARG A 68 2.70 1.29 43.17
N ILE A 69 2.07 0.71 42.16
CA ILE A 69 2.07 -0.75 41.92
C ILE A 69 3.17 -1.20 40.97
N THR A 70 4.05 -0.29 40.50
CA THR A 70 5.14 -0.65 39.57
C THR A 70 6.09 -1.68 40.18
N ILE A 71 6.53 -2.63 39.37
CA ILE A 71 7.46 -3.70 39.72
C ILE A 71 8.68 -3.61 38.79
N PRO A 72 9.59 -2.63 38.97
CA PRO A 72 10.67 -2.37 38.03
C PRO A 72 11.65 -3.54 37.88
N TYR A 73 11.86 -4.34 38.94
CA TYR A 73 12.71 -5.52 38.90
C TYR A 73 12.17 -6.63 37.97
N GLY A 74 10.87 -6.63 37.69
CA GLY A 74 10.24 -7.57 36.76
C GLY A 74 10.48 -7.24 35.29
N LEU A 75 11.03 -6.06 34.97
CA LEU A 75 11.18 -5.58 33.60
C LEU A 75 12.00 -6.52 32.71
N TYR A 76 13.25 -6.80 33.08
CA TYR A 76 14.12 -7.63 32.24
C TYR A 76 13.66 -9.09 32.12
N PRO A 77 13.23 -9.78 33.20
CA PRO A 77 12.63 -11.10 33.08
C PRO A 77 11.40 -11.12 32.17
N PHE A 78 10.53 -10.11 32.26
CA PHE A 78 9.36 -9.99 31.40
C PHE A 78 9.76 -9.79 29.92
N LEU A 79 10.75 -8.93 29.65
CA LEU A 79 11.24 -8.72 28.28
C LEU A 79 11.84 -10.00 27.68
N LEU A 80 12.59 -10.77 28.46
CA LEU A 80 13.11 -12.07 28.02
C LEU A 80 11.99 -13.07 27.71
N LEU A 81 10.95 -13.13 28.56
CA LEU A 81 9.77 -13.95 28.33
C LEU A 81 9.04 -13.51 27.06
N TRP A 82 8.82 -12.20 26.89
CA TRP A 82 8.14 -11.64 25.73
C TRP A 82 8.89 -11.97 24.43
N ILE A 83 10.21 -11.77 24.39
CA ILE A 83 11.05 -12.13 23.23
C ILE A 83 10.98 -13.64 22.97
N GLY A 84 11.05 -14.48 24.01
CA GLY A 84 10.93 -15.94 23.89
C GLY A 84 9.59 -16.37 23.28
N CYS A 85 8.48 -15.82 23.76
CA CYS A 85 7.15 -16.05 23.20
C CYS A 85 7.04 -15.56 21.75
N PHE A 86 7.59 -14.37 21.45
CA PHE A 86 7.60 -13.83 20.08
C PHE A 86 8.35 -14.75 19.12
N ILE A 87 9.52 -15.28 19.51
CA ILE A 87 10.28 -16.26 18.70
C ILE A 87 9.46 -17.53 18.45
N ILE A 88 8.75 -18.03 19.47
CA ILE A 88 7.87 -19.20 19.32
C ILE A 88 6.73 -18.91 18.34
N LEU A 89 6.14 -17.72 18.39
CA LEU A 89 5.08 -17.29 17.48
C LEU A 89 5.59 -17.17 16.04
N VAL A 90 6.80 -16.65 15.83
CA VAL A 90 7.45 -16.61 14.50
C VAL A 90 7.65 -18.03 13.98
N ARG A 91 8.12 -18.94 14.83
CA ARG A 91 8.23 -20.35 14.49
C ARG A 91 6.89 -20.96 14.10
N GLN A 92 5.81 -20.64 14.82
CA GLN A 92 4.48 -21.15 14.48
C GLN A 92 3.95 -20.58 13.16
N GLN A 93 4.21 -19.31 12.85
CA GLN A 93 3.79 -18.68 11.60
C GLN A 93 4.48 -19.31 10.39
N TYR A 94 5.80 -19.56 10.43
CA TYR A 94 6.57 -19.88 9.21
C TYR A 94 7.25 -21.25 9.19
N TYR A 95 7.50 -21.87 10.34
CA TYR A 95 8.41 -23.01 10.45
C TYR A 95 7.77 -24.23 11.13
N THR A 96 6.45 -24.31 11.10
CA THR A 96 5.73 -25.50 11.59
C THR A 96 5.86 -26.63 10.57
N PRO A 97 6.41 -27.80 10.94
CA PRO A 97 6.52 -28.93 10.02
C PRO A 97 5.15 -29.40 9.51
N ASN A 98 5.13 -29.96 8.30
CA ASN A 98 3.92 -30.54 7.69
C ASN A 98 2.77 -29.55 7.54
N THR A 99 3.07 -28.25 7.40
CA THR A 99 2.08 -27.24 7.03
C THR A 99 2.22 -26.87 5.56
N PRO A 100 1.12 -26.59 4.85
CA PRO A 100 1.17 -26.11 3.47
C PRO A 100 2.01 -24.83 3.33
N GLN A 101 2.62 -24.67 2.16
CA GLN A 101 3.41 -23.49 1.84
C GLN A 101 2.53 -22.24 1.82
N ILE A 102 3.04 -21.14 2.37
CA ILE A 102 2.32 -19.87 2.40
C ILE A 102 2.53 -19.16 1.06
N ILE A 103 1.44 -18.70 0.46
CA ILE A 103 1.46 -17.97 -0.81
C ILE A 103 0.98 -16.52 -0.62
N SER A 104 1.33 -15.64 -1.56
CA SER A 104 0.87 -14.25 -1.55
C SER A 104 -0.62 -14.15 -1.88
N CYS A 105 -1.25 -13.06 -1.44
CA CYS A 105 -2.68 -12.83 -1.69
C CYS A 105 -3.03 -12.62 -3.18
N ASN A 106 -2.04 -12.31 -4.01
CA ASN A 106 -2.18 -12.12 -5.45
C ASN A 106 -1.58 -13.28 -6.27
N ALA A 107 -1.18 -14.39 -5.64
CA ALA A 107 -0.68 -15.54 -6.38
C ALA A 107 -1.83 -16.19 -7.21
N ALA A 108 -1.56 -16.44 -8.48
CA ALA A 108 -2.39 -17.24 -9.37
C ALA A 108 -1.54 -18.35 -10.02
N PRO A 109 -2.15 -19.47 -10.46
CA PRO A 109 -1.47 -20.43 -11.32
C PRO A 109 -0.87 -19.78 -12.57
N TRP A 110 -1.62 -18.88 -13.21
CA TRP A 110 -1.17 -18.06 -14.34
C TRP A 110 -1.05 -16.61 -13.86
N ASP A 111 0.10 -16.27 -13.29
CA ASP A 111 0.36 -14.93 -12.71
C ASP A 111 0.90 -13.93 -13.76
N ASP A 112 1.32 -14.43 -14.93
CA ASP A 112 1.96 -13.63 -15.96
C ASP A 112 0.96 -12.80 -16.77
N TRP A 113 1.17 -11.48 -16.75
CA TRP A 113 0.47 -10.49 -17.57
C TRP A 113 1.51 -9.65 -18.33
N PRO A 114 1.30 -9.29 -19.62
CA PRO A 114 0.08 -9.43 -20.43
C PRO A 114 -0.26 -10.88 -20.84
N PRO A 115 -1.52 -11.15 -21.29
CA PRO A 115 -2.04 -12.51 -21.54
C PRO A 115 -1.24 -13.36 -22.53
N ASP A 116 -0.45 -12.74 -23.39
CA ASP A 116 0.37 -13.43 -24.38
C ASP A 116 1.70 -13.96 -23.84
N THR A 117 2.02 -13.70 -22.56
CA THR A 117 3.17 -14.31 -21.89
C THR A 117 3.03 -15.83 -21.79
N CYS A 118 1.79 -16.30 -21.56
CA CYS A 118 1.46 -17.73 -21.57
C CYS A 118 1.51 -18.36 -22.96
N GLY A 119 1.77 -17.58 -24.02
CA GLY A 119 1.95 -18.07 -25.37
C GLY A 119 0.66 -18.58 -26.00
N ILE A 120 0.81 -19.15 -27.20
CA ILE A 120 -0.32 -19.64 -28.02
C ILE A 120 -1.12 -20.70 -27.23
N ASN A 121 -2.42 -20.46 -27.08
CA ASN A 121 -3.38 -21.27 -26.32
C ASN A 121 -3.00 -21.48 -24.84
N GLY A 122 -2.11 -20.66 -24.28
CA GLY A 122 -1.62 -20.80 -22.90
C GLY A 122 -0.56 -21.88 -22.73
N GLY A 123 0.04 -22.36 -23.82
CA GLY A 123 0.97 -23.50 -23.80
C GLY A 123 2.20 -23.32 -22.93
N ASN A 124 2.70 -22.09 -22.74
CA ASN A 124 3.87 -21.83 -21.91
C ASN A 124 3.55 -21.93 -20.41
N CYS A 125 2.32 -21.63 -20.01
CA CYS A 125 1.86 -21.69 -18.61
C CYS A 125 1.23 -23.04 -18.24
N LYS A 126 1.34 -24.05 -19.13
CA LYS A 126 0.83 -25.40 -18.87
C LYS A 126 1.47 -26.01 -17.63
N ASP A 127 2.80 -25.99 -17.58
CA ASP A 127 3.56 -26.64 -16.51
C ASP A 127 3.35 -25.92 -15.17
N ASP A 128 3.11 -24.61 -15.17
CA ASP A 128 2.79 -23.83 -13.97
C ASP A 128 1.47 -24.27 -13.34
N LEU A 129 0.47 -24.64 -14.16
CA LEU A 129 -0.81 -25.15 -13.69
C LEU A 129 -0.75 -26.62 -13.27
N GLU A 130 -0.09 -27.48 -14.05
CA GLU A 130 -0.05 -28.93 -13.80
C GLU A 130 0.91 -29.30 -12.66
N SER A 131 2.03 -28.57 -12.49
CA SER A 131 3.03 -28.88 -11.46
C SER A 131 2.52 -28.66 -10.04
N ILE A 132 1.51 -27.79 -9.87
CA ILE A 132 0.87 -27.48 -8.59
C ILE A 132 -0.41 -28.29 -8.33
N ASP A 133 -0.82 -29.17 -9.25
CA ASP A 133 -1.97 -30.03 -9.04
C ASP A 133 -1.79 -30.93 -7.81
N ASN A 134 -2.88 -31.13 -7.06
CA ASN A 134 -2.89 -31.86 -5.79
C ASN A 134 -1.96 -31.31 -4.71
N GLN A 135 -1.45 -30.08 -4.86
CA GLN A 135 -0.73 -29.40 -3.79
C GLN A 135 -1.70 -28.70 -2.84
N SER A 136 -1.22 -28.42 -1.64
CA SER A 136 -1.94 -27.62 -0.66
C SER A 136 -1.23 -26.30 -0.44
N PHE A 137 -2.01 -25.25 -0.20
CA PHE A 137 -1.51 -23.90 0.02
C PHE A 137 -2.11 -23.30 1.27
N ARG A 138 -1.35 -22.39 1.90
CA ARG A 138 -1.79 -21.60 3.04
C ARG A 138 -1.92 -20.14 2.64
N CYS A 139 -3.10 -19.60 2.89
CA CYS A 139 -3.46 -18.22 2.65
C CYS A 139 -3.46 -17.44 3.96
N LEU A 140 -2.85 -16.26 3.95
CA LEU A 140 -2.87 -15.34 5.08
C LEU A 140 -4.22 -14.61 5.18
N GLY A 141 -4.47 -13.99 6.34
CA GLY A 141 -5.66 -13.20 6.57
C GLY A 141 -5.65 -11.90 5.76
N GLY A 142 -6.82 -11.34 5.50
CA GLY A 142 -6.94 -10.03 4.86
C GLY A 142 -6.72 -9.99 3.35
N CYS A 143 -6.54 -11.14 2.67
CA CYS A 143 -6.37 -11.18 1.21
C CYS A 143 -7.54 -10.61 0.40
N ALA A 144 -8.74 -10.49 0.98
CA ALA A 144 -9.87 -9.79 0.37
C ALA A 144 -9.60 -8.29 0.12
N ASN A 145 -8.62 -7.69 0.82
CA ASN A 145 -8.24 -6.29 0.62
C ASN A 145 -7.15 -6.12 -0.45
N SER A 146 -6.59 -7.21 -0.98
CA SER A 146 -5.66 -7.15 -2.11
C SER A 146 -6.45 -6.76 -3.35
N LYS A 147 -6.04 -5.68 -4.01
CA LYS A 147 -6.75 -5.15 -5.17
C LYS A 147 -5.80 -5.07 -6.35
N LEU A 148 -6.34 -5.27 -7.54
CA LEU A 148 -5.62 -5.11 -8.79
C LEU A 148 -5.07 -3.68 -8.87
N GLY A 149 -3.77 -3.57 -9.12
CA GLY A 149 -3.09 -2.28 -9.19
C GLY A 149 -3.31 -1.55 -10.50
N ASN A 150 -3.44 -2.32 -11.59
CA ASN A 150 -3.61 -1.85 -12.96
C ASN A 150 -4.81 -2.56 -13.61
N PRO A 151 -5.63 -1.86 -14.41
CA PRO A 151 -6.84 -2.44 -15.00
C PRO A 151 -6.51 -3.62 -15.92
N ARG A 152 -7.34 -4.66 -15.88
CA ARG A 152 -7.26 -5.82 -16.79
C ARG A 152 -8.62 -6.05 -17.45
N TYR A 153 -8.59 -6.62 -18.66
CA TYR A 153 -9.81 -7.05 -19.34
C TYR A 153 -10.09 -8.52 -19.05
N VAL A 154 -11.36 -8.82 -18.75
CA VAL A 154 -11.93 -10.16 -18.70
C VAL A 154 -13.07 -10.18 -19.72
N GLY A 155 -12.79 -10.71 -20.91
CA GLY A 155 -13.66 -10.51 -22.07
C GLY A 155 -13.84 -9.03 -22.38
N ALA A 156 -15.09 -8.54 -22.33
CA ALA A 156 -15.41 -7.12 -22.51
C ALA A 156 -15.35 -6.29 -21.22
N GLU A 157 -15.28 -6.93 -20.04
CA GLU A 157 -15.32 -6.23 -18.76
C GLU A 157 -13.92 -5.72 -18.38
N LYS A 158 -13.81 -4.41 -18.10
CA LYS A 158 -12.61 -3.80 -17.55
C LYS A 158 -12.63 -3.90 -16.03
N VAL A 159 -11.88 -4.84 -15.49
CA VAL A 159 -11.72 -5.09 -14.05
C VAL A 159 -10.61 -4.18 -13.51
N ASP A 160 -10.95 -3.27 -12.59
CA ASP A 160 -10.00 -2.34 -11.97
C ASP A 160 -10.33 -2.12 -10.48
N GLY A 161 -9.29 -2.02 -9.63
CA GLY A 161 -9.45 -1.72 -8.21
C GLY A 161 -10.21 -2.76 -7.38
N THR A 162 -10.36 -3.98 -7.89
CA THR A 162 -11.03 -5.13 -7.26
C THR A 162 -10.09 -6.33 -7.14
N THR A 163 -10.48 -7.36 -6.39
CA THR A 163 -9.79 -8.66 -6.36
C THR A 163 -9.99 -9.39 -7.68
N LEU A 164 -8.93 -9.91 -8.31
CA LEU A 164 -9.04 -10.68 -9.54
C LEU A 164 -9.54 -12.11 -9.25
N VAL A 165 -10.84 -12.33 -9.45
CA VAL A 165 -11.50 -13.64 -9.31
C VAL A 165 -12.49 -13.79 -10.45
N ILE A 166 -12.32 -14.82 -11.28
CA ILE A 166 -13.16 -15.11 -12.43
C ILE A 166 -13.82 -16.49 -12.23
N GLY A 167 -15.15 -16.53 -12.23
CA GLY A 167 -15.94 -17.74 -12.00
C GLY A 167 -16.26 -18.04 -10.53
N GLY A 168 -16.39 -19.32 -10.21
CA GLY A 168 -16.70 -19.83 -8.87
C GLY A 168 -18.17 -19.77 -8.47
N GLY A 169 -19.06 -19.26 -9.34
CA GLY A 169 -20.51 -19.26 -9.13
C GLY A 169 -21.23 -20.52 -9.59
N ASP A 170 -20.55 -21.43 -10.30
CA ASP A 170 -21.07 -22.74 -10.69
C ASP A 170 -21.12 -23.72 -9.50
N ASP A 171 -21.90 -24.80 -9.63
CA ASP A 171 -22.10 -25.80 -8.57
C ASP A 171 -20.80 -26.43 -8.06
N GLU A 172 -19.77 -26.52 -8.91
CA GLU A 172 -18.46 -27.10 -8.58
C GLU A 172 -17.42 -26.05 -8.14
N GLY A 173 -17.76 -24.76 -8.18
CA GLY A 173 -16.86 -23.65 -7.81
C GLY A 173 -15.59 -23.60 -8.66
N THR A 174 -15.75 -23.54 -9.98
CA THR A 174 -14.66 -23.57 -10.97
C THR A 174 -14.14 -22.15 -11.25
N TYR A 175 -12.83 -21.95 -11.09
CA TYR A 175 -12.16 -20.67 -11.31
C TYR A 175 -11.22 -20.73 -12.53
N ARG A 176 -11.04 -19.58 -13.20
CA ARG A 176 -10.09 -19.44 -14.30
C ARG A 176 -8.65 -19.41 -13.76
N ALA A 177 -7.68 -19.95 -14.50
CA ALA A 177 -6.30 -20.13 -14.00
C ALA A 177 -5.54 -18.83 -13.66
N ASP A 178 -6.00 -17.68 -14.13
CA ASP A 178 -5.49 -16.34 -13.80
C ASP A 178 -6.21 -15.68 -12.61
N SER A 179 -7.14 -16.38 -11.96
CA SER A 179 -7.77 -15.94 -10.72
C SER A 179 -6.81 -16.09 -9.53
N TRP A 180 -6.81 -15.11 -8.63
CA TRP A 180 -5.99 -15.17 -7.43
C TRP A 180 -6.50 -16.24 -6.46
N LEU A 181 -5.60 -17.12 -6.02
CA LEU A 181 -5.96 -18.35 -5.31
C LEU A 181 -6.55 -18.08 -3.91
N CYS A 182 -5.93 -17.20 -3.13
CA CYS A 182 -6.41 -16.87 -1.78
C CYS A 182 -7.74 -16.09 -1.77
N PRO A 183 -7.93 -15.06 -2.63
CA PRO A 183 -9.23 -14.45 -2.87
C PRO A 183 -10.29 -15.46 -3.33
N SER A 184 -9.95 -16.41 -4.19
CA SER A 184 -10.87 -17.48 -4.62
C SER A 184 -11.28 -18.39 -3.46
N ALA A 185 -10.34 -18.74 -2.57
CA ALA A 185 -10.63 -19.52 -1.36
C ALA A 185 -11.53 -18.77 -0.36
N LEU A 186 -11.39 -17.44 -0.29
CA LEU A 186 -12.28 -16.58 0.49
C LEU A 186 -13.66 -16.50 -0.16
N HIS A 187 -13.72 -16.33 -1.48
CA HIS A 187 -14.96 -16.30 -2.24
C HIS A 187 -15.77 -17.60 -2.05
N SER A 188 -15.11 -18.76 -2.09
CA SER A 188 -15.76 -20.07 -1.82
C SER A 188 -16.06 -20.35 -0.34
N SER A 189 -15.78 -19.42 0.57
CA SER A 189 -16.00 -19.57 2.02
C SER A 189 -15.24 -20.74 2.67
N LEU A 190 -14.15 -21.20 2.06
CA LEU A 190 -13.33 -22.30 2.60
C LEU A 190 -12.39 -21.85 3.72
N ILE A 191 -12.02 -20.57 3.75
CA ILE A 191 -11.08 -19.99 4.71
C ILE A 191 -11.62 -18.70 5.34
N SER A 192 -11.03 -18.29 6.46
CA SER A 192 -11.46 -17.09 7.20
C SER A 192 -10.96 -15.79 6.53
N PRO A 193 -11.81 -14.76 6.37
CA PRO A 193 -11.38 -13.43 5.91
C PRO A 193 -10.32 -12.78 6.80
N THR A 194 -10.31 -13.09 8.11
CA THR A 194 -9.41 -12.46 9.08
C THR A 194 -8.23 -13.34 9.48
N LEU A 195 -8.44 -14.65 9.57
CA LEU A 195 -7.41 -15.59 10.02
C LEU A 195 -6.81 -16.44 8.89
N GLY A 196 -7.26 -16.24 7.65
CA GLY A 196 -6.80 -17.05 6.52
C GLY A 196 -7.19 -18.52 6.67
N GLY A 197 -6.39 -19.40 6.08
CA GLY A 197 -6.58 -20.84 6.17
C GLY A 197 -5.75 -21.61 5.14
N CYS A 198 -5.91 -22.93 5.14
CA CYS A 198 -5.30 -23.80 4.14
C CYS A 198 -6.34 -24.37 3.20
N ILE A 199 -5.90 -24.64 1.97
CA ILE A 199 -6.72 -25.19 0.91
C ILE A 199 -5.98 -26.29 0.15
N ASN A 200 -6.74 -27.16 -0.49
CA ASN A 200 -6.23 -28.08 -1.50
C ASN A 200 -6.54 -27.52 -2.89
N PHE A 201 -5.54 -27.54 -3.76
CA PHE A 201 -5.63 -27.11 -5.14
C PHE A 201 -5.82 -28.31 -6.06
N HIS A 202 -6.70 -28.18 -7.05
CA HIS A 202 -6.86 -29.14 -8.12
C HIS A 202 -7.01 -28.44 -9.46
N SER A 203 -6.16 -28.75 -10.43
CA SER A 203 -6.31 -28.23 -11.80
C SER A 203 -7.30 -29.08 -12.60
N LEU A 204 -7.99 -28.43 -13.54
CA LEU A 204 -8.73 -29.15 -14.58
C LEU A 204 -7.77 -29.52 -15.72
N PRO A 205 -8.04 -30.61 -16.46
CA PRO A 205 -7.15 -31.05 -17.54
C PRO A 205 -6.93 -29.96 -18.60
N TYR A 206 -5.68 -29.57 -18.81
CA TYR A 206 -5.28 -28.71 -19.92
C TYR A 206 -5.18 -29.53 -21.23
N PRO A 207 -5.58 -29.01 -22.39
CA PRO A 207 -6.19 -27.70 -22.65
C PRO A 207 -7.73 -27.71 -22.59
N ASN A 208 -8.36 -28.76 -22.04
CA ASN A 208 -9.82 -28.87 -22.02
C ASN A 208 -10.46 -27.78 -21.16
N GLY A 209 -9.80 -27.39 -20.06
CA GLY A 209 -10.17 -26.24 -19.25
C GLY A 209 -11.64 -26.25 -18.80
N TYR A 210 -12.29 -25.08 -18.86
CA TYR A 210 -13.71 -24.90 -18.55
C TYR A 210 -14.31 -23.77 -19.40
N SER A 211 -15.65 -23.70 -19.45
CA SER A 211 -16.41 -22.66 -20.13
C SER A 211 -17.61 -22.26 -19.27
N ASN A 212 -18.21 -21.11 -19.53
CA ASN A 212 -19.34 -20.60 -18.74
C ASN A 212 -19.01 -20.39 -17.25
N TYR A 213 -17.93 -19.66 -16.97
CA TYR A 213 -17.59 -19.21 -15.62
C TYR A 213 -18.65 -18.24 -15.12
N GLN A 214 -19.42 -18.66 -14.11
CA GLN A 214 -20.51 -17.85 -13.56
C GLN A 214 -19.99 -16.89 -12.48
N SER A 215 -20.43 -15.63 -12.54
CA SER A 215 -20.18 -14.65 -11.49
C SER A 215 -21.02 -14.95 -10.25
N SER A 216 -20.48 -14.72 -9.07
CA SER A 216 -21.25 -14.64 -7.84
C SER A 216 -20.61 -13.67 -6.84
N PHE A 217 -21.32 -13.40 -5.75
CA PHE A 217 -20.86 -12.51 -4.69
C PHE A 217 -20.83 -13.23 -3.35
N SER A 218 -19.66 -13.26 -2.72
CA SER A 218 -19.45 -13.95 -1.44
C SER A 218 -18.29 -13.32 -0.68
N ASN A 219 -18.40 -13.20 0.65
CA ASN A 219 -17.38 -12.62 1.53
C ASN A 219 -16.81 -11.25 1.09
N ASN A 220 -17.67 -10.40 0.50
CA ASN A 220 -17.30 -9.09 -0.07
C ASN A 220 -16.36 -9.16 -1.29
N ILE A 221 -16.32 -10.31 -1.96
CA ILE A 221 -15.63 -10.52 -3.23
C ILE A 221 -16.71 -10.74 -4.28
N ASN A 222 -16.69 -9.92 -5.32
CA ASN A 222 -17.53 -10.11 -6.51
C ASN A 222 -16.66 -10.77 -7.57
N SER A 223 -17.03 -11.96 -8.04
CA SER A 223 -16.31 -12.60 -9.14
C SER A 223 -16.86 -12.16 -10.50
N THR A 224 -16.00 -12.16 -11.51
CA THR A 224 -16.33 -11.79 -12.88
C THR A 224 -16.78 -13.02 -13.66
N SER A 225 -17.79 -12.88 -14.51
CA SER A 225 -18.24 -13.96 -15.39
C SER A 225 -17.39 -14.01 -16.67
N PHE A 226 -17.23 -15.21 -17.23
CA PHE A 226 -16.56 -15.39 -18.52
C PHE A 226 -17.19 -16.58 -19.24
N GLU A 227 -17.91 -16.33 -20.33
CA GLU A 227 -18.66 -17.37 -21.04
C GLU A 227 -17.79 -18.27 -21.95
N PRO A 228 -16.83 -17.72 -22.73
CA PRO A 228 -16.02 -18.54 -23.63
C PRO A 228 -15.21 -19.64 -22.94
N SER A 229 -14.75 -20.60 -23.74
CA SER A 229 -13.87 -21.66 -23.27
C SER A 229 -12.49 -21.09 -22.96
N TYR A 230 -11.97 -21.40 -21.77
CA TYR A 230 -10.63 -21.01 -21.37
C TYR A 230 -9.80 -22.23 -20.98
N PRO A 231 -8.59 -22.41 -21.52
CA PRO A 231 -7.84 -23.67 -21.44
C PRO A 231 -7.30 -23.99 -20.03
N GLY A 232 -7.09 -22.98 -19.18
CA GLY A 232 -6.62 -23.14 -17.81
C GLY A 232 -7.73 -22.93 -16.77
N ALA A 233 -8.02 -23.93 -15.96
CA ALA A 233 -9.01 -23.80 -14.88
C ALA A 233 -8.59 -24.61 -13.65
N TYR A 234 -9.14 -24.25 -12.48
CA TYR A 234 -8.91 -24.98 -11.25
C TYR A 234 -10.14 -24.97 -10.34
N ARG A 235 -10.12 -25.89 -9.36
CA ARG A 235 -11.04 -25.94 -8.22
C ARG A 235 -10.26 -25.97 -6.93
N ILE A 236 -10.90 -25.49 -5.87
CA ILE A 236 -10.33 -25.45 -4.53
C ILE A 236 -11.21 -26.27 -3.59
N PHE A 237 -10.57 -27.06 -2.74
CA PHE A 237 -11.25 -27.87 -1.73
C PHE A 237 -10.76 -27.53 -0.33
N SER A 238 -11.60 -27.84 0.66
CA SER A 238 -11.22 -27.72 2.07
C SER A 238 -10.00 -28.59 2.36
N TYR A 239 -9.02 -28.03 3.07
CA TYR A 239 -7.91 -28.80 3.63
C TYR A 239 -8.32 -29.69 4.81
N GLY A 240 -9.50 -29.44 5.40
CA GLY A 240 -9.93 -30.04 6.65
C GLY A 240 -9.35 -29.32 7.88
N THR A 241 -9.49 -29.92 9.07
CA THR A 241 -8.98 -29.36 10.32
C THR A 241 -7.51 -29.70 10.50
N SER A 242 -6.63 -28.70 10.51
CA SER A 242 -5.20 -28.91 10.75
C SER A 242 -4.56 -27.78 11.56
N ASN A 243 -3.54 -28.15 12.33
CA ASN A 243 -2.74 -27.21 13.08
C ASN A 243 -1.84 -26.41 12.13
N GLY A 244 -1.68 -25.10 12.39
CA GLY A 244 -0.72 -24.27 11.66
C GLY A 244 -1.24 -23.64 10.36
N CYS A 245 -2.55 -23.60 10.15
CA CYS A 245 -3.17 -22.93 8.99
C CYS A 245 -3.65 -21.51 9.27
N LEU A 246 -3.66 -21.07 10.53
CA LEU A 246 -4.13 -19.73 10.91
C LEU A 246 -3.02 -18.70 10.69
N ASP A 247 -3.36 -17.58 10.08
CA ASP A 247 -2.54 -16.39 10.13
C ASP A 247 -2.49 -15.81 11.54
N LEU A 248 -1.28 -15.69 12.08
CA LEU A 248 -1.06 -15.20 13.43
C LEU A 248 -0.97 -13.67 13.51
N HIS A 249 -1.03 -12.92 12.40
CA HIS A 249 -0.85 -11.46 12.40
C HIS A 249 -1.68 -10.73 13.47
N TYR A 250 -3.00 -10.88 13.48
CA TYR A 250 -3.86 -10.20 14.47
C TYR A 250 -3.65 -10.70 15.90
N ILE A 251 -3.34 -11.99 16.07
CA ILE A 251 -3.07 -12.60 17.38
C ILE A 251 -1.79 -12.01 17.97
N VAL A 252 -0.73 -11.92 17.17
CA VAL A 252 0.57 -11.37 17.57
C VAL A 252 0.48 -9.87 17.79
N THR A 253 -0.32 -9.15 17.00
CA THR A 253 -0.61 -7.73 17.22
C THR A 253 -1.24 -7.51 18.58
N GLY A 254 -2.30 -8.27 18.91
CA GLY A 254 -2.94 -8.21 20.22
C GLY A 254 -1.99 -8.57 21.37
N PHE A 255 -1.19 -9.63 21.19
CA PHE A 255 -0.18 -10.04 22.16
C PHE A 255 0.88 -8.96 22.41
N ASN A 256 1.47 -8.40 21.35
CA ASN A 256 2.47 -7.34 21.46
C ASN A 256 1.89 -6.06 22.05
N ALA A 257 0.65 -5.69 21.71
CA ALA A 257 -0.05 -4.55 22.29
C ALA A 257 -0.27 -4.73 23.79
N PHE A 258 -0.68 -5.93 24.21
CA PHE A 258 -0.85 -6.28 25.61
C PHE A 258 0.48 -6.28 26.39
N CYS A 259 1.54 -6.85 25.81
CA CYS A 259 2.87 -6.83 26.42
C CYS A 259 3.44 -5.41 26.55
N LEU A 260 3.24 -4.56 25.54
CA LEU A 260 3.60 -3.15 25.61
C LEU A 260 2.82 -2.41 26.71
N LEU A 261 1.52 -2.68 26.85
CA LEU A 261 0.67 -2.13 27.90
C LEU A 261 1.18 -2.50 29.30
N ILE A 262 1.48 -3.78 29.55
CA ILE A 262 2.08 -4.24 30.81
C ILE A 262 3.41 -3.54 31.06
N THR A 263 4.26 -3.46 30.03
CA THR A 263 5.57 -2.83 30.14
C THR A 263 5.44 -1.40 30.63
N ILE A 264 4.56 -0.60 30.01
CA ILE A 264 4.37 0.80 30.37
C ILE A 264 3.72 0.96 31.74
N LEU A 265 2.62 0.24 32.01
CA LEU A 265 1.82 0.46 33.22
C LEU A 265 2.42 -0.14 34.48
N LEU A 266 3.07 -1.31 34.38
CA LEU A 266 3.47 -2.10 35.55
C LEU A 266 4.99 -2.17 35.71
N LEU A 267 5.79 -1.97 34.67
CA LEU A 267 7.25 -2.24 34.73
C LEU A 267 8.12 -0.98 34.67
N ASN A 268 7.52 0.21 34.50
CA ASN A 268 8.17 1.52 34.55
C ASN A 268 9.52 1.60 33.80
N PRO A 269 9.52 1.37 32.46
CA PRO A 269 10.74 1.31 31.69
C PRO A 269 11.42 2.69 31.61
N PRO A 270 12.77 2.75 31.59
CA PRO A 270 13.47 3.95 31.18
C PRO A 270 13.01 4.41 29.80
N SER A 271 12.83 5.73 29.59
CA SER A 271 12.30 6.27 28.33
C SER A 271 13.10 5.85 27.08
N SER A 272 14.41 5.68 27.22
CA SER A 272 15.28 5.19 26.13
C SER A 272 14.98 3.72 25.79
N LEU A 273 14.75 2.88 26.79
CA LEU A 273 14.41 1.48 26.58
C LEU A 273 13.02 1.34 25.96
N LEU A 274 12.04 2.11 26.42
CA LEU A 274 10.72 2.16 25.80
C LEU A 274 10.79 2.54 24.31
N PHE A 275 11.60 3.56 23.98
CA PHE A 275 11.82 3.93 22.58
C PHE A 275 12.45 2.80 21.76
N ILE A 276 13.44 2.08 22.29
CA ILE A 276 14.04 0.93 21.61
C ILE A 276 13.05 -0.22 21.43
N ILE A 277 12.17 -0.48 22.40
CA ILE A 277 11.09 -1.48 22.27
C ILE A 277 10.16 -1.11 21.10
N LEU A 278 9.73 0.15 21.01
CA LEU A 278 8.89 0.62 19.91
C LEU A 278 9.62 0.57 18.56
N LEU A 279 10.89 0.93 18.53
CA LEU A 279 11.66 0.94 17.27
C LEU A 279 11.94 -0.47 16.77
N VAL A 280 12.59 -1.30 17.59
CA VAL A 280 13.08 -2.63 17.19
C VAL A 280 11.94 -3.65 17.22
N GLY A 281 11.13 -3.65 18.28
CA GLY A 281 9.96 -4.52 18.37
C GLY A 281 8.95 -4.22 17.26
N GLY A 282 8.73 -2.94 16.94
CA GLY A 282 7.90 -2.53 15.81
C GLY A 282 8.42 -2.99 14.46
N TYR A 283 9.71 -2.80 14.21
CA TYR A 283 10.33 -3.28 12.98
C TYR A 283 10.12 -4.79 12.78
N PHE A 284 10.43 -5.61 13.79
CA PHE A 284 10.24 -7.06 13.70
C PHE A 284 8.78 -7.48 13.66
N HIS A 285 7.87 -6.81 14.40
CA HIS A 285 6.43 -7.03 14.28
C HIS A 285 5.95 -6.81 12.84
N LEU A 286 6.42 -5.73 12.22
CA LEU A 286 6.00 -5.37 10.88
C LEU A 286 6.51 -6.37 9.83
N VAL A 287 7.81 -6.59 9.76
CA VAL A 287 8.43 -7.42 8.69
C VAL A 287 8.22 -8.92 8.87
N LEU A 288 7.72 -9.36 10.04
CA LEU A 288 7.43 -10.77 10.30
C LEU A 288 5.93 -11.09 10.40
N PHE A 289 5.05 -10.11 10.63
CA PHE A 289 3.63 -10.40 10.81
C PHE A 289 2.72 -9.45 10.04
N ALA A 290 2.90 -8.14 10.21
CA ALA A 290 1.93 -7.18 9.66
C ALA A 290 2.02 -7.05 8.14
N ASN A 291 3.22 -6.86 7.60
CA ASN A 291 3.49 -6.79 6.17
C ASN A 291 4.89 -7.32 5.86
N PRO A 292 5.07 -8.64 5.86
CA PRO A 292 6.35 -9.23 5.53
C PRO A 292 6.73 -8.90 4.07
N PRO A 293 7.97 -8.43 3.81
CA PRO A 293 8.41 -8.13 2.45
C PRO A 293 8.61 -9.39 1.59
N SER A 294 8.77 -10.55 2.23
CA SER A 294 8.85 -11.85 1.57
C SER A 294 8.22 -12.94 2.44
N ILE A 295 7.70 -13.98 1.79
CA ILE A 295 7.11 -15.14 2.46
C ILE A 295 7.76 -16.40 1.88
N PRO A 296 8.47 -17.23 2.70
CA PRO A 296 8.83 -16.99 4.08
C PRO A 296 9.78 -15.78 4.25
N PRO A 297 9.94 -15.25 5.49
CA PRO A 297 10.81 -14.12 5.75
C PRO A 297 12.26 -14.39 5.35
N ASN A 298 12.83 -13.52 4.52
CA ASN A 298 14.25 -13.54 4.18
C ASN A 298 15.06 -12.85 5.30
N TRP A 299 15.71 -13.66 6.14
CA TRP A 299 16.47 -13.16 7.29
C TRP A 299 17.64 -12.26 6.92
N GLU A 300 18.31 -12.51 5.79
CA GLU A 300 19.40 -11.66 5.30
C GLU A 300 18.89 -10.24 5.06
N THR A 301 17.79 -10.10 4.34
CA THR A 301 17.16 -8.81 4.02
C THR A 301 16.67 -8.12 5.30
N ILE A 302 16.02 -8.86 6.20
CA ILE A 302 15.51 -8.31 7.47
C ILE A 302 16.64 -7.75 8.34
N PHE A 303 17.76 -8.47 8.48
CA PHE A 303 18.88 -7.98 9.28
C PHE A 303 19.69 -6.90 8.57
N ALA A 304 19.76 -6.90 7.23
CA ALA A 304 20.36 -5.82 6.46
C ALA A 304 19.57 -4.50 6.58
N GLY A 305 18.25 -4.57 6.74
CA GLY A 305 17.39 -3.41 6.96
C GLY A 305 17.50 -2.78 8.36
N LEU A 306 17.97 -3.51 9.37
CA LEU A 306 17.97 -3.03 10.76
C LEU A 306 18.95 -1.86 11.05
N PRO A 307 20.22 -1.85 10.59
CA PRO A 307 21.14 -0.74 10.84
C PRO A 307 20.63 0.66 10.44
N PRO A 308 20.07 0.89 9.22
CA PRO A 308 19.55 2.21 8.87
C PRO A 308 18.33 2.60 9.72
N ILE A 309 17.48 1.64 10.13
CA ILE A 309 16.38 1.88 11.07
C ILE A 309 16.92 2.35 12.43
N LEU A 310 17.97 1.71 12.95
CA LEU A 310 18.61 2.11 14.20
C LEU A 310 19.24 3.51 14.12
N LEU A 311 19.87 3.84 12.98
CA LEU A 311 20.46 5.17 12.75
C LEU A 311 19.38 6.27 12.71
N ALA A 312 18.31 6.05 11.94
CA ALA A 312 17.17 6.96 11.89
C ALA A 312 16.48 7.08 13.26
N GLY A 313 16.31 5.96 13.96
CA GLY A 313 15.79 5.90 15.32
C GLY A 313 16.62 6.70 16.31
N TYR A 314 17.95 6.61 16.26
CA TYR A 314 18.83 7.44 17.08
C TYR A 314 18.61 8.94 16.81
N TRP A 315 18.44 9.32 15.55
CA TRP A 315 18.12 10.70 15.17
C TRP A 315 16.75 11.15 15.72
N PHE A 316 15.70 10.33 15.57
CA PHE A 316 14.37 10.58 16.13
C PHE A 316 14.40 10.72 17.66
N TRP A 317 15.16 9.87 18.35
CA TRP A 317 15.37 9.92 19.78
C TRP A 317 15.94 11.27 20.23
N LYS A 318 17.03 11.69 19.58
CA LYS A 318 17.76 12.91 19.95
C LYS A 318 16.96 14.18 19.67
N LEU A 319 16.19 14.20 18.58
CA LEU A 319 15.44 15.40 18.18
C LEU A 319 14.06 15.52 18.82
N SER A 320 13.35 14.40 19.03
CA SER A 320 11.94 14.41 19.44
C SER A 320 11.69 13.60 20.71
N PHE A 321 11.83 12.29 20.64
CA PHE A 321 11.30 11.39 21.67
C PHE A 321 11.89 11.64 23.06
N LYS A 322 13.19 11.91 23.17
CA LYS A 322 13.83 12.20 24.46
C LYS A 322 13.14 13.36 25.18
N ARG A 323 12.76 14.41 24.44
CA ARG A 323 12.13 15.61 25.02
C ARG A 323 10.68 15.34 25.41
N THR A 324 9.92 14.72 24.53
CA THR A 324 8.49 14.44 24.79
C THR A 324 8.35 13.45 25.94
N LEU A 325 9.09 12.33 25.92
CA LEU A 325 8.98 11.27 26.94
C LEU A 325 9.46 11.70 28.33
N ALA A 326 10.41 12.64 28.41
CA ALA A 326 10.81 13.21 29.69
C ALA A 326 9.65 13.90 30.42
N GLY A 327 8.70 14.50 29.69
CA GLY A 327 7.52 15.15 30.27
C GLY A 327 6.41 14.18 30.72
N PHE A 328 6.41 12.95 30.23
CA PHE A 328 5.37 11.95 30.52
C PHE A 328 5.86 10.80 31.42
N LYS A 329 7.09 10.88 31.94
CA LYS A 329 7.70 9.82 32.74
C LYS A 329 6.83 9.40 33.94
N ASP A 330 6.17 10.36 34.58
CA ASP A 330 5.36 10.12 35.78
C ASP A 330 3.85 9.92 35.45
N LEU A 331 3.50 9.77 34.17
CA LEU A 331 2.13 9.62 33.67
C LEU A 331 1.98 8.34 32.83
N PRO A 332 2.13 7.14 33.43
CA PRO A 332 2.11 5.87 32.70
C PRO A 332 0.79 5.60 31.97
N VAL A 333 -0.35 6.08 32.47
CA VAL A 333 -1.65 5.87 31.79
C VAL A 333 -1.74 6.72 30.53
N GLU A 334 -1.32 7.97 30.61
CA GLU A 334 -1.25 8.86 29.44
C GLU A 334 -0.27 8.32 28.40
N LEU A 335 0.86 7.79 28.85
CA LEU A 335 1.86 7.17 28.01
C LEU A 335 1.28 5.95 27.29
N ALA A 336 0.69 5.01 28.03
CA ALA A 336 0.08 3.81 27.45
C ALA A 336 -1.04 4.14 26.46
N LEU A 337 -1.92 5.08 26.80
CA LEU A 337 -3.06 5.43 25.96
C LEU A 337 -2.64 6.20 24.71
N TRP A 338 -2.00 7.37 24.86
CA TRP A 338 -1.73 8.24 23.71
C TRP A 338 -0.57 7.74 22.86
N GLN A 339 0.52 7.26 23.48
CA GLN A 339 1.63 6.71 22.72
C GLN A 339 1.24 5.36 22.11
N GLY A 340 0.58 4.49 22.87
CA GLY A 340 0.13 3.20 22.38
C GLY A 340 -0.85 3.33 21.22
N LEU A 341 -1.89 4.17 21.36
CA LEU A 341 -2.86 4.41 20.28
C LEU A 341 -2.19 4.97 19.04
N GLY A 342 -1.35 6.00 19.18
CA GLY A 342 -0.62 6.57 18.03
C GLY A 342 0.25 5.51 17.37
N TYR A 343 1.04 4.79 18.14
CA TYR A 343 1.98 3.78 17.66
C TYR A 343 1.29 2.65 16.87
N TRP A 344 0.26 2.01 17.44
CA TRP A 344 -0.43 0.91 16.78
C TRP A 344 -1.21 1.37 15.54
N LEU A 345 -1.84 2.55 15.57
CA LEU A 345 -2.48 3.11 14.38
C LEU A 345 -1.49 3.39 13.25
N GLY A 346 -0.26 3.81 13.58
CA GLY A 346 0.79 4.04 12.60
C GLY A 346 1.40 2.75 12.06
N LEU A 347 1.67 1.78 12.94
CA LEU A 347 2.32 0.52 12.60
C LEU A 347 1.41 -0.39 11.77
N GLU A 348 0.11 -0.40 12.06
CA GLU A 348 -0.92 -1.15 11.30
C GLU A 348 -1.62 -0.26 10.26
N SER A 349 -0.94 0.79 9.77
CA SER A 349 -1.53 1.79 8.87
C SER A 349 -2.03 1.21 7.56
N SER A 350 -1.29 0.27 6.97
CA SER A 350 -1.66 -0.52 5.80
C SER A 350 -2.91 -1.37 6.04
N THR A 351 -3.07 -1.97 7.23
CA THR A 351 -4.26 -2.74 7.60
C THR A 351 -5.47 -1.84 7.83
N ILE A 352 -5.29 -0.75 8.58
CA ILE A 352 -6.38 0.12 9.06
C ILE A 352 -6.84 1.08 7.97
N PHE A 353 -5.92 1.66 7.19
CA PHE A 353 -6.21 2.69 6.20
C PHE A 353 -6.33 2.16 4.76
N SER A 354 -6.12 0.86 4.50
CA SER A 354 -6.38 0.24 3.18
C SER A 354 -7.80 0.45 2.66
N LYS A 355 -8.76 0.64 3.57
CA LYS A 355 -10.17 0.89 3.26
C LYS A 355 -10.50 2.34 2.98
N LEU A 356 -9.57 3.26 3.22
CA LEU A 356 -9.78 4.66 2.86
C LEU A 356 -9.62 4.80 1.34
N PRO A 357 -10.57 5.44 0.64
CA PRO A 357 -10.55 5.63 -0.82
C PRO A 357 -9.51 6.68 -1.27
N ILE A 358 -8.28 6.57 -0.79
CA ILE A 358 -7.15 7.47 -1.10
C ILE A 358 -5.93 6.71 -1.62
N THR A 359 -6.06 5.40 -1.86
CA THR A 359 -4.97 4.50 -2.24
C THR A 359 -4.32 4.85 -3.58
N ARG A 360 -5.02 5.55 -4.48
CA ARG A 360 -4.50 6.02 -5.78
C ARG A 360 -4.22 7.54 -5.83
N LEU A 361 -4.11 8.21 -4.69
CA LEU A 361 -3.82 9.64 -4.63
C LEU A 361 -2.54 9.97 -5.42
N GLY A 362 -2.69 10.75 -6.50
CA GLY A 362 -1.60 11.16 -7.38
C GLY A 362 -1.42 10.34 -8.66
N TYR A 363 -2.18 9.25 -8.83
CA TYR A 363 -2.22 8.45 -10.05
C TYR A 363 -3.52 8.66 -10.83
N ASP A 364 -4.65 8.60 -10.13
CA ASP A 364 -5.98 8.71 -10.73
C ASP A 364 -6.77 9.87 -10.12
N ALA A 365 -7.83 10.28 -10.82
CA ALA A 365 -8.84 11.15 -10.24
C ALA A 365 -9.49 10.45 -9.03
N LEU A 366 -9.62 11.18 -7.92
CA LEU A 366 -10.32 10.66 -6.75
C LEU A 366 -11.83 10.65 -6.99
N ASP A 367 -12.47 9.55 -6.60
CA ASP A 367 -13.92 9.49 -6.50
C ASP A 367 -14.44 10.42 -5.37
N PRO A 368 -15.75 10.69 -5.30
CA PRO A 368 -16.31 11.59 -4.28
C PRO A 368 -15.96 11.18 -2.85
N ALA A 369 -15.92 9.87 -2.57
CA ALA A 369 -15.56 9.34 -1.25
C ALA A 369 -14.08 9.59 -0.91
N GLY A 370 -13.20 9.47 -1.90
CA GLY A 370 -11.77 9.79 -1.82
C GLY A 370 -11.50 11.26 -1.57
N VAL A 371 -12.22 12.15 -2.26
CA VAL A 371 -12.15 13.60 -2.01
C VAL A 371 -12.57 13.92 -0.57
N ILE A 372 -13.69 13.37 -0.09
CA ILE A 372 -14.15 13.57 1.29
C ILE A 372 -13.09 13.09 2.30
N SER A 373 -12.54 11.89 2.09
CA SER A 373 -11.51 11.32 2.94
C SER A 373 -10.25 12.19 2.99
N LEU A 374 -9.78 12.67 1.84
CA LEU A 374 -8.64 13.57 1.73
C LEU A 374 -8.90 14.90 2.47
N VAL A 375 -10.07 15.52 2.28
CA VAL A 375 -10.43 16.77 2.95
C VAL A 375 -10.43 16.59 4.47
N CYS A 376 -11.01 15.50 4.99
CA CYS A 376 -11.00 15.18 6.41
C CYS A 376 -9.57 15.06 6.95
N ILE A 377 -8.70 14.33 6.26
CA ILE A 377 -7.28 14.18 6.64
C ILE A 377 -6.58 15.54 6.64
N VAL A 378 -6.74 16.34 5.59
CA VAL A 378 -6.12 17.67 5.48
C VAL A 378 -6.58 18.58 6.61
N VAL A 379 -7.87 18.60 6.93
CA VAL A 379 -8.41 19.41 8.04
C VAL A 379 -7.78 18.98 9.37
N VAL A 380 -7.71 17.69 9.66
CA VAL A 380 -7.08 17.17 10.89
C VAL A 380 -5.61 17.56 10.96
N VAL A 381 -4.86 17.39 9.87
CA VAL A 381 -3.44 17.76 9.79
C VAL A 381 -3.26 19.26 10.01
N VAL A 382 -4.07 20.12 9.37
CA VAL A 382 -4.00 21.57 9.54
C VAL A 382 -4.26 21.99 10.98
N ILE A 383 -5.25 21.38 11.66
CA ILE A 383 -5.53 21.63 13.07
C ILE A 383 -4.32 21.26 13.94
N VAL A 384 -3.76 20.05 13.74
CA VAL A 384 -2.58 19.57 14.48
C VAL A 384 -1.39 20.51 14.28
N VAL A 385 -1.11 20.89 13.03
CA VAL A 385 -0.01 21.81 12.68
C VAL A 385 -0.23 23.18 13.29
N ALA A 386 -1.45 23.74 13.25
CA ALA A 386 -1.76 25.04 13.83
C ALA A 386 -1.55 25.04 15.36
N ILE A 387 -2.00 24.00 16.05
CA ILE A 387 -1.80 23.85 17.49
C ILE A 387 -0.31 23.71 17.81
N GLN A 388 0.41 22.84 17.10
CA GLN A 388 1.85 22.65 17.31
C GLN A 388 2.64 23.93 17.02
N ALA A 389 2.34 24.64 15.93
CA ALA A 389 2.97 25.90 15.59
C ALA A 389 2.74 26.96 16.70
N TRP A 390 1.51 27.07 17.20
CA TRP A 390 1.18 27.99 18.28
C TRP A 390 1.94 27.67 19.57
N GLN A 391 2.08 26.39 19.92
CA GLN A 391 2.82 25.98 21.10
C GLN A 391 4.34 26.15 20.92
N MET A 392 4.89 25.74 19.77
CA MET A 392 6.31 25.88 19.45
C MET A 392 6.79 27.33 19.42
N ARG A 393 5.91 28.25 19.01
CA ARG A 393 6.16 29.68 19.03
C ARG A 393 6.55 30.17 20.42
N LYS A 394 5.91 29.65 21.47
CA LYS A 394 6.21 30.05 22.87
C LYS A 394 7.67 29.75 23.25
N TYR A 395 8.28 28.76 22.60
CA TYR A 395 9.61 28.24 22.90
C TYR A 395 10.68 28.63 21.86
N GLY A 396 10.33 29.48 20.88
CA GLY A 396 11.26 29.87 19.80
C GLY A 396 11.58 28.74 18.81
N LEU A 397 10.86 27.61 18.87
CA LEU A 397 11.06 26.47 17.98
C LEU A 397 10.40 26.66 16.62
N LEU A 398 9.29 27.42 16.56
CA LEU A 398 8.58 27.66 15.30
C LEU A 398 9.51 28.28 14.25
N ARG A 399 10.21 29.35 14.63
CA ARG A 399 11.21 29.99 13.75
C ARG A 399 12.38 29.03 13.42
N TYR A 400 12.82 28.25 14.40
CA TYR A 400 13.92 27.31 14.23
C TYR A 400 13.63 26.25 13.17
N TYR A 401 12.42 25.65 13.20
CA TYR A 401 12.03 24.65 12.21
C TYR A 401 11.61 25.27 10.88
N LEU A 402 10.87 26.38 10.86
CA LEU A 402 10.45 27.03 9.60
C LEU A 402 11.65 27.36 8.69
N ILE A 403 12.72 27.94 9.24
CA ILE A 403 13.92 28.28 8.44
C ILE A 403 14.57 27.03 7.81
N ARG A 404 14.42 25.85 8.43
CA ARG A 404 14.96 24.59 7.93
C ARG A 404 14.04 23.86 6.97
N TYR A 405 12.73 24.05 7.09
CA TYR A 405 11.72 23.36 6.29
C TYR A 405 11.34 24.14 5.02
N ILE A 406 11.37 25.48 5.07
CA ILE A 406 11.09 26.34 3.89
C ILE A 406 11.95 25.94 2.67
N PRO A 407 13.27 25.66 2.81
CA PRO A 407 14.09 25.23 1.68
C PRO A 407 13.68 23.89 1.05
N LEU A 408 12.92 23.04 1.75
CA LEU A 408 12.44 21.77 1.18
C LEU A 408 11.40 22.01 0.08
N VAL A 409 10.64 23.10 0.12
CA VAL A 409 9.62 23.41 -0.90
C VAL A 409 10.22 23.61 -2.29
N PRO A 410 11.17 24.54 -2.52
CA PRO A 410 11.79 24.68 -3.84
C PRO A 410 12.57 23.42 -4.25
N LEU A 411 13.16 22.68 -3.29
CA LEU A 411 13.81 21.40 -3.60
C LEU A 411 12.81 20.38 -4.17
N LEU A 412 11.65 20.19 -3.53
CA LEU A 412 10.61 19.29 -4.00
C LEU A 412 10.05 19.73 -5.36
N ILE A 413 9.88 21.04 -5.58
CA ILE A 413 9.47 21.58 -6.88
C ILE A 413 10.50 21.21 -7.96
N ILE A 414 11.79 21.43 -7.71
CA ILE A 414 12.85 21.07 -8.67
C ILE A 414 12.82 19.57 -8.98
N LEU A 415 12.68 18.72 -7.96
CA LEU A 415 12.62 17.26 -8.13
C LEU A 415 11.37 16.80 -8.88
N ALA A 416 10.24 17.50 -8.73
CA ALA A 416 9.00 17.21 -9.44
C ALA A 416 9.05 17.51 -10.95
N PHE A 417 9.99 18.37 -11.38
CA PHE A 417 10.18 18.73 -12.79
C PHE A 417 11.35 17.99 -13.47
N LEU A 418 11.91 16.96 -12.83
CA LEU A 418 12.93 16.13 -13.47
C LEU A 418 12.32 15.30 -14.60
N PRO A 419 12.85 15.37 -15.84
CA PRO A 419 12.28 14.64 -16.96
C PRO A 419 12.41 13.12 -16.76
N ASN A 420 11.37 12.37 -17.11
CA ASN A 420 11.27 10.91 -16.97
C ASN A 420 11.30 10.38 -15.52
N TYR A 421 11.26 11.26 -14.52
CA TYR A 421 11.16 10.89 -13.12
C TYR A 421 9.87 11.42 -12.52
N SER A 422 9.25 10.61 -11.66
CA SER A 422 8.09 11.00 -10.87
C SER A 422 8.51 11.23 -9.41
N LEU A 423 8.04 12.32 -8.81
CA LEU A 423 8.20 12.58 -7.38
C LEU A 423 7.20 11.72 -6.60
N ARG A 424 7.69 10.78 -5.79
CA ARG A 424 6.83 9.92 -4.96
C ARG A 424 7.12 10.12 -3.47
N LEU A 425 6.20 10.78 -2.79
CA LEU A 425 6.27 11.00 -1.36
C LEU A 425 5.67 9.82 -0.60
N HIS A 426 6.50 8.81 -0.34
CA HIS A 426 6.16 7.72 0.56
C HIS A 426 5.85 8.24 1.97
N HIS A 427 4.90 7.62 2.67
CA HIS A 427 4.48 8.06 4.00
C HIS A 427 5.61 8.02 5.04
N TYR A 428 6.61 7.16 4.87
CA TYR A 428 7.78 7.14 5.74
C TYR A 428 8.61 8.44 5.65
N LEU A 429 8.66 9.09 4.47
CA LEU A 429 9.32 10.39 4.29
C LEU A 429 8.55 11.50 5.01
N LEU A 430 7.21 11.45 4.93
CA LEU A 430 6.34 12.36 5.67
C LEU A 430 6.54 12.20 7.18
N ALA A 431 6.70 10.96 7.67
CA ALA A 431 7.01 10.68 9.06
C ALA A 431 8.37 11.27 9.49
N ILE A 432 9.43 11.10 8.69
CA ILE A 432 10.76 11.69 8.96
C ILE A 432 10.65 13.22 9.09
N ILE A 433 9.87 13.85 8.22
CA ILE A 433 9.62 15.30 8.24
C ILE A 433 8.77 15.71 9.45
N ALA A 434 7.78 14.91 9.85
CA ALA A 434 6.86 15.22 10.92
C ALA A 434 7.47 15.06 12.33
N ILE A 435 8.31 14.04 12.57
CA ILE A 435 8.84 13.72 13.91
C ILE A 435 9.50 14.92 14.60
N PRO A 436 10.41 15.71 13.98
CA PRO A 436 11.04 16.84 14.65
C PRO A 436 10.06 17.92 15.11
N VAL A 437 8.94 18.09 14.37
CA VAL A 437 7.89 19.05 14.72
C VAL A 437 6.82 18.46 15.68
N LEU A 438 7.05 17.26 16.19
CA LEU A 438 6.23 16.57 17.19
C LEU A 438 7.04 16.31 18.47
N SER A 439 7.88 17.28 18.86
CA SER A 439 8.89 17.16 19.92
C SER A 439 8.55 17.86 21.24
N LEU A 440 7.37 18.48 21.34
CA LEU A 440 6.94 19.15 22.57
C LEU A 440 6.41 18.15 23.61
N PRO A 441 6.57 18.38 24.93
CA PRO A 441 5.99 17.53 25.98
C PRO A 441 4.48 17.80 26.13
N ASN A 442 3.71 17.47 25.09
CA ASN A 442 2.26 17.57 25.05
C ASN A 442 1.68 16.29 24.43
N ARG A 443 0.37 16.08 24.60
CA ARG A 443 -0.31 14.85 24.14
C ARG A 443 -0.32 14.69 22.62
N ILE A 444 -0.40 15.80 21.88
CA ILE A 444 -0.40 15.79 20.41
C ILE A 444 0.93 15.26 19.88
N SER A 445 2.04 15.71 20.46
CA SER A 445 3.39 15.21 20.17
C SER A 445 3.57 13.78 20.61
N LEU A 446 3.05 13.41 21.79
CA LEU A 446 3.15 12.04 22.32
C LEU A 446 2.49 11.03 21.38
N PHE A 447 1.24 11.30 20.98
CA PHE A 447 0.51 10.52 19.98
C PHE A 447 1.19 10.61 18.61
N GLY A 448 1.42 11.83 18.11
CA GLY A 448 1.84 12.08 16.75
C GLY A 448 3.23 11.53 16.43
N GLN A 449 4.20 11.64 17.33
CA GLN A 449 5.54 11.08 17.09
C GLN A 449 5.51 9.55 17.09
N ALA A 450 4.63 8.93 17.89
CA ALA A 450 4.46 7.49 17.95
C ALA A 450 3.76 6.98 16.69
N PHE A 451 2.73 7.68 16.23
CA PHE A 451 2.07 7.45 14.95
C PHE A 451 3.04 7.59 13.77
N ALA A 452 3.83 8.67 13.74
CA ALA A 452 4.85 8.88 12.72
C ALA A 452 5.94 7.80 12.77
N LEU A 453 6.35 7.34 13.96
CA LEU A 453 7.29 6.21 14.07
C LEU A 453 6.67 4.93 13.48
N GLY A 454 5.41 4.63 13.75
CA GLY A 454 4.69 3.51 13.15
C GLY A 454 4.65 3.62 11.62
N LEU A 455 4.27 4.79 11.07
CA LEU A 455 4.28 5.03 9.62
C LEU A 455 5.68 4.91 9.00
N PHE A 456 6.71 5.38 9.70
CA PHE A 456 8.09 5.23 9.26
C PHE A 456 8.48 3.75 9.17
N LEU A 457 8.16 2.97 10.21
CA LEU A 457 8.43 1.54 10.24
C LEU A 457 7.63 0.80 9.17
N ASP A 458 6.35 1.10 8.98
CA ASP A 458 5.50 0.48 7.95
C ASP A 458 6.06 0.72 6.54
N GLY A 459 6.37 1.96 6.17
CA GLY A 459 6.91 2.24 4.84
C GLY A 459 8.29 1.62 4.62
N THR A 460 9.21 1.76 5.59
CA THR A 460 10.57 1.24 5.43
C THR A 460 10.69 -0.27 5.56
N GLY A 461 9.84 -0.91 6.36
CA GLY A 461 9.82 -2.36 6.49
C GLY A 461 9.16 -3.05 5.29
N ARG A 462 8.15 -2.41 4.67
CA ARG A 462 7.44 -2.95 3.50
C ARG A 462 8.20 -2.74 2.20
N TRP A 463 8.73 -1.54 1.96
CA TRP A 463 9.33 -1.15 0.67
C TRP A 463 10.83 -0.87 0.75
N GLY A 464 11.43 -1.04 1.92
CA GLY A 464 12.79 -0.57 2.14
C GLY A 464 12.88 0.96 2.10
N TRP A 465 14.05 1.47 1.75
CA TRP A 465 14.33 2.90 1.65
C TRP A 465 14.04 3.44 0.24
N ASP A 466 12.82 3.23 -0.22
CA ASP A 466 12.44 3.55 -1.61
C ASP A 466 12.61 5.05 -1.92
N GLY A 467 13.03 5.35 -3.15
CA GLY A 467 13.48 6.69 -3.55
C GLY A 467 12.40 7.77 -3.46
N LEU A 468 12.83 9.00 -3.20
CA LEU A 468 11.99 10.20 -3.31
C LEU A 468 11.60 10.49 -4.77
N ILE A 469 12.49 10.15 -5.70
CA ILE A 469 12.29 10.22 -7.15
C ILE A 469 12.42 8.80 -7.72
N GLN A 470 11.52 8.44 -8.62
CA GLN A 470 11.50 7.12 -9.27
C GLN A 470 11.33 7.30 -10.78
N LEU A 471 11.89 6.38 -11.56
CA LEU A 471 11.76 6.43 -13.01
C LEU A 471 10.29 6.22 -13.39
N THR A 472 9.71 7.09 -14.20
CA THR A 472 8.28 7.01 -14.55
C THR A 472 7.95 5.68 -15.22
N GLY A 473 8.83 5.17 -16.09
CA GLY A 473 8.67 3.86 -16.73
C GLY A 473 8.66 2.69 -15.74
N SER A 474 9.38 2.76 -14.61
CA SER A 474 9.36 1.68 -13.61
C SER A 474 8.10 1.69 -12.74
N LEU A 475 7.30 2.76 -12.79
CA LEU A 475 6.06 2.88 -12.02
C LEU A 475 4.83 2.32 -12.76
N VAL A 476 4.95 2.08 -14.07
CA VAL A 476 3.86 1.52 -14.89
C VAL A 476 3.57 0.08 -14.44
N GLY A 477 4.60 -0.70 -14.10
CA GLY A 477 4.43 -2.11 -13.75
C GLY A 477 3.93 -2.89 -14.96
N ASP A 478 2.78 -3.56 -14.81
CA ASP A 478 2.09 -4.34 -15.83
C ASP A 478 0.96 -3.57 -16.55
N ALA A 479 0.85 -2.25 -16.35
CA ALA A 479 -0.09 -1.40 -17.09
C ALA A 479 0.36 -1.15 -18.53
N ASN A 480 -0.60 -0.71 -19.35
CA ASN A 480 -0.34 -0.20 -20.69
C ASN A 480 0.62 1.00 -20.61
N THR A 481 1.62 1.00 -21.49
CA THR A 481 2.66 2.04 -21.56
C THR A 481 2.23 3.27 -22.38
N GLY A 482 1.08 3.21 -23.04
CA GLY A 482 0.62 4.22 -24.00
C GLY A 482 1.28 4.08 -25.37
N SER A 483 1.74 2.88 -25.70
CA SER A 483 2.28 2.52 -27.00
C SER A 483 1.18 2.49 -28.07
N PHE A 484 1.60 2.49 -29.33
CA PHE A 484 0.68 2.54 -30.46
C PHE A 484 -0.11 1.22 -30.58
N VAL A 485 -1.42 1.32 -30.82
CA VAL A 485 -2.34 0.19 -31.00
C VAL A 485 -3.11 0.35 -32.31
N PRO A 486 -3.44 -0.76 -33.02
CA PRO A 486 -4.18 -0.67 -34.28
C PRO A 486 -5.65 -0.27 -34.05
N SER A 487 -6.21 0.52 -34.96
CA SER A 487 -7.65 0.79 -35.01
C SER A 487 -8.38 -0.33 -35.76
N PHE A 488 -9.62 -0.61 -35.38
CA PHE A 488 -10.46 -1.61 -36.05
C PHE A 488 -11.46 -0.98 -37.00
N TRP A 489 -11.75 -1.66 -38.11
CA TRP A 489 -12.87 -1.36 -38.99
C TRP A 489 -13.44 -2.63 -39.62
N SER A 490 -14.72 -2.60 -39.95
CA SER A 490 -15.38 -3.68 -40.69
C SER A 490 -15.89 -3.17 -42.04
N ASN A 491 -15.96 -4.08 -43.00
CA ASN A 491 -16.56 -3.80 -44.29
C ASN A 491 -17.95 -4.44 -44.35
N LEU A 492 -18.96 -3.69 -44.79
CA LEU A 492 -20.34 -4.17 -44.90
C LEU A 492 -20.49 -5.41 -45.79
N THR A 493 -19.54 -5.64 -46.71
CA THR A 493 -19.53 -6.81 -47.61
C THR A 493 -18.96 -8.08 -46.98
N THR A 494 -18.21 -7.98 -45.89
CA THR A 494 -17.57 -9.10 -45.18
C THR A 494 -17.86 -8.99 -43.68
N PRO A 495 -19.12 -9.20 -43.25
CA PRO A 495 -19.56 -8.90 -41.89
C PRO A 495 -18.83 -9.73 -40.82
N THR A 496 -18.26 -10.88 -41.17
CA THR A 496 -17.51 -11.77 -40.27
C THR A 496 -16.01 -11.46 -40.23
N THR A 497 -15.52 -10.61 -41.13
CA THR A 497 -14.11 -10.23 -41.22
C THR A 497 -13.91 -8.84 -40.62
N ILE A 498 -13.05 -8.76 -39.62
CA ILE A 498 -12.59 -7.48 -39.08
C ILE A 498 -11.22 -7.13 -39.65
N HIS A 499 -11.04 -5.87 -39.98
CA HIS A 499 -9.80 -5.32 -40.49
C HIS A 499 -9.19 -4.36 -39.47
N PHE A 500 -7.87 -4.17 -39.54
CA PHE A 500 -7.13 -3.32 -38.62
C PHE A 500 -5.85 -2.75 -39.27
N ASP A 501 -5.25 -1.75 -38.63
CA ASP A 501 -4.14 -0.97 -39.20
C ASP A 501 -2.95 -1.85 -39.63
N PRO A 502 -2.55 -1.80 -40.92
CA PRO A 502 -1.51 -2.68 -41.46
C PRO A 502 -0.11 -2.33 -40.91
N ILE A 503 0.78 -3.31 -40.86
CA ILE A 503 2.13 -3.18 -40.26
C ILE A 503 2.97 -2.13 -40.99
N GLU A 504 2.83 -2.04 -42.31
CA GLU A 504 3.56 -1.09 -43.18
C GLU A 504 3.31 0.38 -42.81
N SER A 505 2.30 0.67 -41.99
CA SER A 505 2.04 2.01 -41.50
C SER A 505 3.02 2.46 -40.41
N ILE A 506 3.68 1.53 -39.70
CA ILE A 506 4.48 1.83 -38.50
C ILE A 506 5.80 1.07 -38.38
N ASP A 507 6.05 0.07 -39.24
CA ASP A 507 7.23 -0.81 -39.20
C ASP A 507 8.56 -0.05 -39.20
N GLN A 508 8.70 0.97 -40.04
CA GLN A 508 9.91 1.78 -40.16
C GLN A 508 10.20 2.64 -38.92
N ILE A 509 9.19 2.91 -38.10
CA ILE A 509 9.31 3.77 -36.90
C ILE A 509 9.58 2.92 -35.66
N TYR A 510 8.89 1.79 -35.53
CA TYR A 510 8.87 0.99 -34.30
C TYR A 510 9.49 -0.41 -34.44
N ASN A 511 10.03 -0.77 -35.61
CA ASN A 511 10.58 -2.10 -35.91
C ASN A 511 9.56 -3.22 -35.64
N VAL A 512 8.32 -3.00 -36.09
CA VAL A 512 7.20 -3.92 -35.93
C VAL A 512 7.32 -5.05 -36.94
N THR A 513 7.20 -6.30 -36.47
CA THR A 513 7.39 -7.51 -37.29
C THR A 513 6.12 -8.33 -37.48
N GLY A 514 5.07 -8.07 -36.71
CA GLY A 514 3.84 -8.86 -36.70
C GLY A 514 2.81 -8.34 -35.70
N PHE A 515 1.74 -9.09 -35.51
CA PHE A 515 0.73 -8.89 -34.48
C PHE A 515 0.67 -10.07 -33.51
N SER A 516 0.42 -9.76 -32.24
CA SER A 516 -0.06 -10.67 -31.21
C SER A 516 -1.59 -10.57 -31.19
N VAL A 517 -2.28 -11.67 -31.44
CA VAL A 517 -3.74 -11.73 -31.55
C VAL A 517 -4.27 -12.53 -30.37
N LEU A 518 -5.06 -11.89 -29.52
CA LEU A 518 -5.82 -12.54 -28.45
C LEU A 518 -7.26 -12.76 -28.91
N VAL A 519 -7.76 -13.97 -28.68
CA VAL A 519 -9.17 -14.32 -28.84
C VAL A 519 -9.61 -14.93 -27.52
N ASP A 520 -10.67 -14.41 -26.92
CA ASP A 520 -11.20 -14.87 -25.63
C ASP A 520 -10.13 -14.89 -24.53
N ASP A 521 -9.45 -13.75 -24.35
CA ASP A 521 -8.37 -13.51 -23.37
C ASP A 521 -7.13 -14.41 -23.50
N ILE A 522 -7.01 -15.26 -24.54
CA ILE A 522 -5.85 -16.11 -24.76
C ILE A 522 -5.19 -15.83 -26.10
N GLN A 523 -3.85 -15.95 -26.18
CA GLN A 523 -3.13 -15.73 -27.43
C GLN A 523 -3.46 -16.83 -28.43
N HIS A 524 -4.01 -16.44 -29.58
CA HIS A 524 -4.28 -17.34 -30.69
C HIS A 524 -3.12 -17.33 -31.71
N SER A 525 -2.46 -16.17 -31.91
CA SER A 525 -1.30 -16.04 -32.78
C SER A 525 -0.29 -15.04 -32.22
N GLY A 526 0.99 -15.39 -32.23
CA GLY A 526 2.10 -14.52 -31.79
C GLY A 526 3.00 -14.02 -32.92
N ASN A 527 2.59 -14.18 -34.18
CA ASN A 527 3.30 -13.61 -35.33
C ASN A 527 2.35 -13.50 -36.53
N TYR A 528 1.19 -12.89 -36.31
CA TYR A 528 0.21 -12.69 -37.37
C TYR A 528 0.68 -11.56 -38.29
N SER A 529 0.58 -11.72 -39.62
CA SER A 529 1.06 -10.71 -40.57
C SER A 529 -0.07 -10.02 -41.35
N ASN A 530 -1.25 -10.61 -41.40
CA ASN A 530 -2.37 -10.04 -42.14
C ASN A 530 -3.06 -8.95 -41.30
N SER A 531 -3.61 -7.96 -41.97
CA SER A 531 -4.39 -6.86 -41.38
C SER A 531 -5.89 -7.15 -41.31
N SER A 532 -6.27 -8.43 -41.30
CA SER A 532 -7.67 -8.85 -41.26
C SER A 532 -7.84 -10.25 -40.69
N ILE A 533 -8.88 -10.48 -39.89
CA ILE A 533 -9.21 -11.79 -39.31
C ILE A 533 -10.68 -12.11 -39.60
N ASP A 534 -10.96 -13.30 -40.13
CA ASP A 534 -12.32 -13.84 -40.27
C ASP A 534 -12.65 -14.71 -39.07
N MET A 535 -13.58 -14.27 -38.22
CA MET A 535 -13.94 -14.97 -36.99
C MET A 535 -14.50 -16.37 -37.23
N THR A 536 -15.12 -16.61 -38.39
CA THR A 536 -15.66 -17.93 -38.73
C THR A 536 -14.57 -18.97 -39.00
N SER A 537 -13.34 -18.53 -39.30
CA SER A 537 -12.20 -19.41 -39.53
C SER A 537 -11.57 -19.95 -38.24
N LEU A 538 -11.91 -19.37 -37.08
CA LEU A 538 -11.28 -19.64 -35.79
C LEU A 538 -11.93 -20.81 -35.00
N ASN A 539 -12.94 -21.47 -35.58
CA ASN A 539 -13.64 -22.62 -34.98
C ASN A 539 -14.14 -22.35 -33.54
N LEU A 540 -14.73 -21.18 -33.34
CA LEU A 540 -15.22 -20.70 -32.06
C LEU A 540 -16.59 -21.31 -31.71
N THR A 541 -16.90 -21.36 -30.41
CA THR A 541 -18.18 -21.83 -29.91
C THR A 541 -19.34 -20.98 -30.43
N GLN A 542 -20.34 -21.60 -31.03
CA GLN A 542 -21.47 -20.84 -31.58
C GLN A 542 -22.47 -20.42 -30.50
N GLY A 543 -23.12 -19.27 -30.72
CA GLY A 543 -24.22 -18.80 -29.88
C GLY A 543 -23.80 -18.04 -28.63
N ILE A 544 -22.52 -17.69 -28.50
CA ILE A 544 -21.96 -16.88 -27.41
C ILE A 544 -21.14 -15.72 -27.97
N ASP A 545 -20.83 -14.74 -27.12
CA ASP A 545 -19.98 -13.61 -27.48
C ASP A 545 -18.49 -13.97 -27.37
N HIS A 546 -17.69 -13.45 -28.31
CA HIS A 546 -16.23 -13.61 -28.36
C HIS A 546 -15.51 -12.27 -28.31
N TYR A 547 -14.28 -12.27 -27.81
CA TYR A 547 -13.53 -11.04 -27.55
C TYR A 547 -12.21 -11.05 -28.31
N LEU A 548 -11.99 -10.04 -29.16
CA LEU A 548 -10.77 -9.88 -29.95
C LEU A 548 -9.95 -8.71 -29.43
N ARG A 549 -8.65 -8.92 -29.22
CA ARG A 549 -7.68 -7.88 -28.91
C ARG A 549 -6.40 -8.09 -29.71
N ILE A 550 -5.78 -7.00 -30.15
CA ILE A 550 -4.57 -7.06 -30.98
C ILE A 550 -3.50 -6.14 -30.40
N ALA A 551 -2.25 -6.60 -30.43
CA ALA A 551 -1.08 -5.78 -30.18
C ALA A 551 -0.10 -5.92 -31.35
N TYR A 552 0.66 -4.87 -31.62
CA TYR A 552 1.84 -4.98 -32.49
C TYR A 552 2.96 -5.72 -31.77
N ILE A 553 3.80 -6.41 -32.52
CA ILE A 553 5.02 -7.05 -32.00
C ILE A 553 6.22 -6.25 -32.49
N ALA A 554 6.95 -5.66 -31.55
CA ALA A 554 8.18 -4.92 -31.80
C ALA A 554 9.33 -5.59 -31.04
N ASN A 555 10.45 -5.83 -31.72
CA ASN A 555 11.64 -6.48 -31.12
C ASN A 555 11.35 -7.82 -30.42
N GLY A 556 10.34 -8.57 -30.88
CA GLY A 556 9.96 -9.87 -30.32
C GLY A 556 9.07 -9.84 -29.08
N THR A 557 8.63 -8.66 -28.64
CA THR A 557 7.66 -8.48 -27.55
C THR A 557 6.42 -7.75 -28.04
N SER A 558 5.26 -8.06 -27.47
CA SER A 558 4.05 -7.27 -27.71
C SER A 558 4.18 -5.85 -27.15
N LEU A 559 3.60 -4.91 -27.89
CA LEU A 559 3.24 -3.58 -27.39
C LEU A 559 1.91 -3.68 -26.61
N ASP A 560 1.27 -2.56 -26.31
CA ASP A 560 -0.02 -2.56 -25.64
C ASP A 560 -1.10 -3.21 -26.53
N PHE A 561 -2.03 -3.91 -25.88
CA PHE A 561 -3.20 -4.46 -26.55
C PHE A 561 -4.30 -3.41 -26.67
N THR A 562 -5.04 -3.47 -27.77
CA THR A 562 -6.29 -2.73 -27.93
C THR A 562 -7.28 -3.05 -26.80
N ASP A 563 -8.25 -2.16 -26.65
CA ASP A 563 -9.51 -2.47 -25.97
C ASP A 563 -10.22 -3.63 -26.71
N PRO A 564 -11.02 -4.46 -26.00
CA PRO A 564 -11.69 -5.60 -26.58
C PRO A 564 -12.77 -5.18 -27.57
N VAL A 565 -12.73 -5.78 -28.76
CA VAL A 565 -13.85 -5.75 -29.69
C VAL A 565 -14.68 -7.02 -29.50
N VAL A 566 -16.00 -6.86 -29.37
CA VAL A 566 -16.91 -7.98 -29.14
C VAL A 566 -17.46 -8.47 -30.48
N TRP A 567 -17.29 -9.75 -30.75
CA TRP A 567 -18.00 -10.50 -31.78
C TRP A 567 -19.19 -11.19 -31.13
N TYR A 568 -20.37 -10.61 -31.30
CA TYR A 568 -21.59 -11.07 -30.65
C TYR A 568 -22.06 -12.43 -31.19
N ALA A 569 -22.81 -13.16 -30.38
CA ALA A 569 -23.46 -14.43 -30.74
C ALA A 569 -24.27 -14.38 -32.04
N ASN A 570 -24.81 -13.20 -32.38
CA ASN A 570 -25.57 -12.95 -33.62
C ASN A 570 -24.68 -12.66 -34.85
N SER A 571 -23.37 -12.84 -34.75
CA SER A 571 -22.38 -12.55 -35.79
C SER A 571 -22.34 -11.07 -36.20
N SER A 572 -22.49 -10.17 -35.23
CA SER A 572 -22.27 -8.74 -35.40
C SER A 572 -21.15 -8.24 -34.49
N TRP A 573 -20.59 -7.09 -34.81
CA TRP A 573 -19.52 -6.47 -34.03
C TRP A 573 -20.09 -5.44 -33.06
N SER A 574 -19.45 -5.29 -31.89
CA SER A 574 -19.59 -4.08 -31.07
C SER A 574 -19.22 -2.84 -31.87
N GLU A 575 -19.60 -1.66 -31.37
CA GLU A 575 -19.20 -0.40 -31.98
C GLU A 575 -17.69 -0.37 -32.20
N LEU A 576 -17.29 -0.39 -33.47
CA LEU A 576 -15.91 -0.27 -33.87
C LEU A 576 -15.57 1.20 -33.75
N TRP A 577 -14.72 1.54 -32.79
CA TRP A 577 -14.23 2.90 -32.67
C TRP A 577 -13.44 3.21 -33.94
N ALA A 578 -14.03 4.01 -34.82
CA ALA A 578 -13.26 4.75 -35.79
C ALA A 578 -12.35 5.65 -34.94
N GLY A 579 -11.07 5.31 -34.84
CA GLY A 579 -10.08 6.22 -34.29
C GLY A 579 -10.28 7.55 -35.01
N VAL A 580 -10.79 8.55 -34.30
CA VAL A 580 -10.81 9.92 -34.82
C VAL A 580 -9.35 10.30 -34.89
N SER A 581 -8.77 10.14 -36.07
CA SER A 581 -7.53 10.82 -36.43
C SER A 581 -7.87 12.30 -36.50
N ASP A 582 -7.89 12.99 -35.36
CA ASP A 582 -7.62 14.41 -35.40
C ASP A 582 -6.16 14.50 -35.85
N GLY A 583 -5.96 15.01 -37.07
CA GLY A 583 -4.69 15.07 -37.80
C GLY A 583 -3.58 15.91 -37.15
N ILE A 584 -3.54 15.95 -35.82
CA ILE A 584 -2.55 16.57 -34.96
C ILE A 584 -2.45 15.64 -33.74
N GLY A 585 -1.42 14.78 -33.69
CA GLY A 585 -1.26 13.70 -32.71
C GLY A 585 -1.20 14.14 -31.24
N ASN A 586 -2.34 14.47 -30.65
CA ASN A 586 -2.58 14.60 -29.23
C ASN A 586 -3.79 13.77 -28.85
N ILE A 587 -3.56 12.70 -28.09
CA ILE A 587 -4.61 11.88 -27.49
C ILE A 587 -5.13 12.64 -26.27
N THR A 588 -6.34 13.19 -26.36
CA THR A 588 -7.12 13.58 -25.18
C THR A 588 -8.09 12.45 -24.85
N THR A 589 -7.81 11.73 -23.76
CA THR A 589 -8.78 10.83 -23.12
C THR A 589 -9.61 11.67 -22.13
N ASP A 590 -10.78 12.13 -22.55
CA ASP A 590 -11.83 12.57 -21.63
C ASP A 590 -12.97 11.54 -21.69
N LEU A 591 -13.04 10.70 -20.66
CA LEU A 591 -14.26 10.30 -19.96
C LEU A 591 -13.91 9.91 -18.52
#